data_AF-A0A7J6PS49-F1
#
_entry.id   AF-A0A7J6PS49-F1
#
_cell.length_a   1.000
_cell.length_b   1.000
_cell.length_c   1.000
_cell.angle_alpha   90.00
_cell.angle_beta   90.00
_cell.angle_gamma   90.00
#
_symmetry.space_group_name_H-M   'P 1'
#
loop_
_entity.id
_entity.type
_entity.pdbx_description
1 polymer ?
#
loop_
_entity_poly.entity_id
_entity_poly.type
_entity_poly.pdbx_seq_one_letter_code
_entity_poly.pdbx_strand_id
1 'polypeptide(L)'
;MLIRIEPPTRHRLCSLLSSVRDMRARARPSEASQKVFTVDNPVTSKNWPPNVKQEPITPEYCKTLMEHLKLKEIDDMKKKRTFTMPRINLGDLVEVRYEISRSKKTFGTFQGYVIRTANKLLDSTFTLKNSYDGITVEQTVAAAPPAHAPPSLLR
;
A
#
# COMPACT_ATOMS: atom_id res chain seq x y z
N MET A 1 -35.43 -52.12 -8.87
CA MET A 1 -36.71 -51.57 -8.39
C MET A 1 -36.56 -50.05 -8.39
N LEU A 2 -37.42 -49.36 -9.14
CA LEU A 2 -37.49 -47.90 -9.24
C LEU A 2 -37.61 -47.27 -7.85
N ILE A 3 -37.04 -46.06 -7.66
CA ILE A 3 -37.83 -44.84 -7.43
C ILE A 3 -37.02 -43.64 -7.95
N ARG A 4 -37.60 -43.01 -8.96
CA ARG A 4 -37.30 -41.68 -9.49
C ARG A 4 -38.16 -40.70 -8.67
N ILE A 5 -37.60 -39.59 -8.21
CA ILE A 5 -38.37 -38.40 -7.83
C ILE A 5 -37.71 -37.20 -8.52
N GLU A 6 -38.49 -36.52 -9.34
CA GLU A 6 -38.11 -35.38 -10.20
C GLU A 6 -38.99 -34.15 -9.83
N PRO A 7 -38.74 -32.93 -10.36
CA PRO A 7 -38.37 -31.70 -9.64
C PRO A 7 -39.53 -30.67 -9.51
N PRO A 8 -39.35 -29.42 -9.00
CA PRO A 8 -39.15 -28.31 -9.96
C PRO A 8 -38.43 -27.02 -9.46
N THR A 9 -37.64 -26.47 -10.38
CA THR A 9 -37.44 -25.05 -10.80
C THR A 9 -37.36 -23.90 -9.78
N ARG A 10 -36.30 -23.09 -9.92
CA ARG A 10 -36.40 -21.64 -10.19
C ARG A 10 -35.11 -21.10 -10.85
N HIS A 11 -35.34 -20.33 -11.91
CA HIS A 11 -34.42 -19.55 -12.74
C HIS A 11 -33.30 -18.83 -11.94
N ARG A 12 -32.11 -18.52 -12.45
CA ARG A 12 -31.76 -17.89 -13.74
C ARG A 12 -30.31 -18.20 -14.11
N LEU A 13 -30.09 -18.18 -15.42
CA LEU A 13 -28.82 -18.10 -16.12
C LEU A 13 -27.88 -17.03 -15.52
N CYS A 14 -26.63 -17.40 -15.29
CA CYS A 14 -25.48 -16.57 -15.66
C CYS A 14 -24.21 -17.44 -15.66
N SER A 15 -24.07 -18.24 -16.71
CA SER A 15 -22.78 -18.62 -17.26
C SER A 15 -21.93 -17.36 -17.50
N LEU A 16 -20.60 -17.48 -17.37
CA LEU A 16 -19.54 -16.45 -17.44
C LEU A 16 -18.91 -16.00 -16.11
N LEU A 17 -18.93 -16.84 -15.07
CA LEU A 17 -17.94 -16.80 -13.97
C LEU A 17 -17.00 -18.02 -13.96
N SER A 18 -17.01 -18.77 -15.05
CA SER A 18 -16.30 -20.03 -15.29
C SER A 18 -14.84 -19.84 -15.72
N SER A 19 -14.03 -19.07 -14.98
CA SER A 19 -12.59 -19.03 -15.29
C SER A 19 -11.63 -18.77 -14.13
N VAL A 20 -12.05 -18.18 -13.01
CA VAL A 20 -11.11 -17.87 -11.91
C VAL A 20 -11.28 -18.78 -10.69
N ARG A 21 -12.42 -19.49 -10.56
CA ARG A 21 -12.69 -20.35 -9.39
C ARG A 21 -12.21 -21.80 -9.53
N ASP A 22 -11.93 -22.27 -10.75
CA ASP A 22 -11.57 -23.68 -10.98
C ASP A 22 -10.08 -24.01 -10.84
N MET A 23 -9.20 -23.02 -10.64
CA MET A 23 -7.79 -23.28 -10.33
C MET A 23 -7.50 -23.53 -8.84
N ARG A 24 -8.52 -23.57 -7.97
CA ARG A 24 -8.37 -23.89 -6.54
C ARG A 24 -8.88 -25.27 -6.14
N ALA A 25 -9.31 -26.09 -7.10
CA ALA A 25 -9.81 -27.43 -6.84
C ALA A 25 -8.83 -28.49 -7.35
N ARG A 26 -7.73 -28.72 -6.64
CA ARG A 26 -6.94 -29.95 -6.83
C ARG A 26 -6.36 -30.56 -5.56
N ALA A 27 -7.11 -30.48 -4.47
CA ALA A 27 -6.98 -31.43 -3.38
C ALA A 27 -8.37 -31.66 -2.77
N ARG A 28 -8.94 -32.85 -2.95
CA ARG A 28 -10.11 -33.25 -2.17
C ARG A 28 -9.66 -33.35 -0.70
N PRO A 29 -10.32 -32.70 0.25
CA PRO A 29 -9.96 -32.84 1.65
C PRO A 29 -10.30 -34.27 2.10
N SER A 30 -9.37 -34.95 2.78
CA SER A 30 -9.62 -36.31 3.33
C SER A 30 -10.79 -36.33 4.34
N GLU A 31 -11.36 -37.48 4.66
CA GLU A 31 -12.45 -37.57 5.67
C GLU A 31 -11.95 -38.03 7.05
N ALA A 32 -10.63 -38.03 7.27
CA ALA A 32 -10.03 -38.41 8.56
C ALA A 32 -10.30 -37.37 9.66
N SER A 33 -10.54 -37.82 10.89
CA SER A 33 -10.93 -36.97 12.03
C SER A 33 -9.85 -35.98 12.48
N GLN A 34 -8.58 -36.22 12.16
CA GLN A 34 -7.50 -35.23 12.21
C GLN A 34 -6.68 -35.27 10.93
N LYS A 35 -6.39 -34.08 10.38
CA LYS A 35 -5.50 -33.89 9.24
C LYS A 35 -4.27 -33.12 9.69
N VAL A 36 -3.16 -33.82 9.84
CA VAL A 36 -1.84 -33.22 10.01
C VAL A 36 -1.04 -33.61 8.77
N PHE A 37 -0.74 -32.63 7.93
CA PHE A 37 0.18 -32.82 6.80
C PHE A 37 1.51 -32.17 7.18
N THR A 38 2.49 -32.97 7.58
CA THR A 38 3.89 -32.53 7.63
C THR A 38 4.55 -32.90 6.30
N VAL A 39 4.92 -31.90 5.51
CA VAL A 39 5.84 -32.12 4.40
C VAL A 39 7.23 -32.23 5.03
N ASP A 40 7.59 -33.43 5.46
CA ASP A 40 8.87 -33.73 6.07
C ASP A 40 9.95 -33.75 4.98
N ASN A 41 10.39 -32.57 4.53
CA ASN A 41 11.61 -32.47 3.74
C ASN A 41 12.81 -32.61 4.70
N PRO A 42 13.54 -33.74 4.69
CA PRO A 42 14.56 -34.06 5.69
C PRO A 42 15.77 -33.11 5.67
N VAL A 43 15.94 -32.36 4.57
CA VAL A 43 17.01 -31.37 4.41
C VAL A 43 16.61 -30.04 5.05
N THR A 44 15.37 -29.59 4.82
CA THR A 44 14.89 -28.32 5.40
C THR A 44 14.43 -28.49 6.85
N SER A 45 13.82 -29.63 7.22
CA SER A 45 13.31 -29.86 8.58
C SER A 45 14.39 -29.94 9.65
N LYS A 46 15.61 -30.38 9.29
CA LYS A 46 16.76 -30.42 10.22
C LYS A 46 17.18 -29.03 10.70
N ASN A 47 17.06 -28.03 9.84
CA ASN A 47 17.50 -26.66 10.12
C ASN A 47 16.30 -25.70 10.20
N TRP A 48 15.09 -26.22 10.40
CA TRP A 48 13.87 -25.44 10.51
C TRP A 48 13.31 -25.46 11.94
N PRO A 49 12.94 -24.31 12.52
CA PRO A 49 13.18 -22.95 12.00
C PRO A 49 14.68 -22.63 11.96
N PRO A 50 15.14 -21.78 11.02
CA PRO A 50 16.54 -21.37 10.96
C PRO A 50 16.95 -20.81 12.32
N ASN A 51 18.08 -21.30 12.84
CA ASN A 51 18.64 -20.94 14.14
C ASN A 51 19.26 -19.53 14.07
N VAL A 52 18.42 -18.55 13.72
CA VAL A 52 18.72 -17.15 13.89
C VAL A 52 18.60 -16.94 15.39
N LYS A 53 19.69 -16.55 16.05
CA LYS A 53 19.66 -16.09 17.44
C LYS A 53 18.81 -14.82 17.49
N GLN A 54 17.49 -14.99 17.45
CA GLN A 54 16.54 -13.90 17.50
C GLN A 54 16.43 -13.53 18.96
N GLU A 55 16.87 -12.32 19.28
CA GLU A 55 16.38 -11.65 20.48
C GLU A 55 14.85 -11.77 20.47
N PRO A 56 14.22 -12.06 21.63
CA PRO A 56 12.78 -12.21 21.67
C PRO A 56 12.14 -10.97 21.06
N ILE A 57 11.17 -11.17 20.19
CA ILE A 57 10.42 -10.09 19.54
C ILE A 57 9.59 -9.41 20.64
N THR A 58 10.21 -8.47 21.36
CA THR A 58 9.53 -7.63 22.32
C THR A 58 8.77 -6.54 21.55
N PRO A 59 7.64 -6.05 22.08
CA PRO A 59 6.91 -4.95 21.45
C PRO A 59 7.78 -3.69 21.34
N GLU A 60 8.70 -3.49 22.28
CA GLU A 60 9.69 -2.40 22.27
C GLU A 60 10.68 -2.55 21.11
N TYR A 61 11.22 -3.75 20.90
CA TYR A 61 12.09 -4.04 19.77
C TYR A 61 11.39 -3.84 18.42
N CYS A 62 10.12 -4.26 18.30
CA CYS A 62 9.33 -3.98 17.09
C CYS A 62 9.18 -2.47 16.83
N LYS A 63 8.93 -1.69 17.88
CA LYS A 63 8.78 -0.23 17.76
C LYS A 63 10.08 0.42 17.31
N THR A 64 11.21 0.10 17.93
CA THR A 64 12.52 0.65 17.56
C THR A 64 12.94 0.19 16.15
N LEU A 65 12.67 -1.07 15.81
CA LEU A 65 12.91 -1.60 14.47
C LEU A 65 12.11 -0.83 13.41
N MET A 66 10.83 -0.57 13.65
CA MET A 66 9.98 0.20 12.73
C MET A 66 10.47 1.64 12.57
N GLU A 67 10.88 2.29 13.66
CA GLU A 67 11.48 3.64 13.61
C GLU A 67 12.77 3.65 12.77
N HIS A 68 13.64 2.66 12.99
CA HIS A 68 14.88 2.52 12.22
C HIS A 68 14.62 2.26 10.73
N LEU A 69 13.66 1.39 10.40
CA LEU A 69 13.27 1.13 9.01
C LEU A 69 12.73 2.39 8.33
N LYS A 70 11.92 3.20 9.03
CA LYS A 70 11.42 4.49 8.52
C LYS A 70 12.57 5.46 8.24
N LEU A 71 13.56 5.55 9.13
CA LEU A 71 14.72 6.42 8.94
C LEU A 71 15.56 5.98 7.72
N LYS A 72 15.81 4.68 7.59
CA LYS A 72 16.54 4.13 6.44
C LYS A 72 15.84 4.44 5.11
N GLU A 73 14.52 4.27 5.05
CA GLU A 73 13.74 4.59 3.85
C GLU A 73 13.79 6.08 3.53
N ILE A 74 13.72 6.96 4.55
CA ILE A 74 13.87 8.41 4.34
C ILE A 74 15.23 8.74 3.72
N ASP A 75 16.30 8.12 4.20
CA ASP A 75 17.64 8.40 3.67
C ASP A 75 17.82 7.85 2.26
N ASP A 76 17.25 6.68 1.95
CA ASP A 76 17.24 6.14 0.59
C ASP A 76 16.41 7.01 -0.36
N MET A 77 15.28 7.55 0.11
CA MET A 77 14.47 8.51 -0.63
C MET A 77 15.20 9.83 -0.83
N LYS A 78 15.94 10.35 0.15
CA LYS A 78 16.77 11.55 0.00
C LYS A 78 17.85 11.35 -1.07
N LYS A 79 18.50 10.19 -1.10
CA LYS A 79 19.53 9.85 -2.12
C LYS A 79 18.94 9.75 -3.52
N LYS A 80 17.71 9.22 -3.65
CA LYS A 80 17.03 9.07 -4.96
C LYS A 80 16.49 10.38 -5.52
N ARG A 81 16.26 11.40 -4.67
CA ARG A 81 15.72 12.69 -5.11
C ARG A 81 16.74 13.49 -5.90
N THR A 82 16.28 14.08 -7.00
CA THR A 82 17.05 15.04 -7.81
C THR A 82 16.96 16.48 -7.26
N PHE A 83 16.15 16.73 -6.23
CA PHE A 83 15.90 18.08 -5.70
C PHE A 83 15.92 18.13 -4.17
N THR A 84 16.23 19.31 -3.63
CA THR A 84 16.16 19.61 -2.19
C THR A 84 14.74 20.07 -1.83
N MET A 85 14.12 19.39 -0.87
CA MET A 85 12.77 19.76 -0.39
C MET A 85 12.83 21.11 0.34
N PRO A 86 12.03 22.12 -0.06
CA PRO A 86 11.97 23.38 0.66
C PRO A 86 11.29 23.19 2.03
N ARG A 87 11.58 24.11 2.97
CA ARG A 87 10.84 24.19 4.24
C ARG A 87 9.48 24.82 3.95
N ILE A 88 8.41 24.10 4.27
CA ILE A 88 7.03 24.51 4.06
C ILE A 88 6.41 24.82 5.43
N ASN A 89 5.93 26.05 5.61
CA ASN A 89 5.23 26.50 6.81
C ASN A 89 3.74 26.72 6.52
N LEU A 90 2.96 26.88 7.58
CA LEU A 90 1.54 27.24 7.48
C LEU A 90 1.41 28.65 6.88
N GLY A 91 0.45 28.81 5.96
CA GLY A 91 0.22 30.07 5.26
C GLY A 91 1.06 30.26 3.99
N ASP A 92 2.07 29.42 3.73
CA ASP A 92 2.89 29.53 2.52
C ASP A 92 2.06 29.20 1.28
N LEU A 93 2.32 29.91 0.17
CA LEU A 93 1.76 29.64 -1.14
C LEU A 93 2.68 28.67 -1.89
N VAL A 94 2.18 27.45 -2.13
CA VAL A 94 2.97 26.36 -2.72
C VAL A 94 2.32 25.91 -4.03
N GLU A 95 3.14 25.71 -5.06
CA GLU A 95 2.76 25.04 -6.30
C GLU A 95 3.32 23.61 -6.30
N VAL A 96 2.43 22.62 -6.32
CA VAL A 96 2.79 21.21 -6.42
C VAL A 96 2.59 20.77 -7.87
N ARG A 97 3.63 20.22 -8.48
CA ARG A 97 3.57 19.65 -9.83
C ARG A 97 3.55 18.13 -9.75
N TYR A 98 2.50 17.52 -10.29
CA TYR A 98 2.32 16.07 -10.26
C TYR A 98 2.20 15.51 -11.68
N GLU A 99 2.66 14.29 -11.87
CA GLU A 99 2.49 13.57 -13.12
C GLU A 99 1.08 12.93 -13.10
N ILE A 100 0.21 13.32 -14.02
CA ILE A 100 -1.19 12.85 -14.06
C ILE A 100 -1.28 11.45 -14.68
N SER A 101 -0.41 11.13 -15.64
CA SER A 101 -0.46 9.90 -16.42
C SER A 101 0.76 9.02 -16.21
N ARG A 102 0.60 7.69 -16.33
CA ARG A 102 1.74 6.73 -16.31
C ARG A 102 2.73 6.92 -17.48
N SER A 103 2.42 7.79 -18.43
CA SER A 103 3.16 7.99 -19.67
C SER A 103 4.11 9.20 -19.65
N LYS A 104 4.37 9.85 -18.51
CA LYS A 104 5.33 10.98 -18.37
C LYS A 104 5.06 12.20 -19.26
N LYS A 105 3.89 12.28 -19.89
CA LYS A 105 3.58 13.31 -20.90
C LYS A 105 2.65 14.41 -20.38
N THR A 106 1.95 14.21 -19.27
CA THR A 106 1.02 15.22 -18.72
C THR A 106 1.35 15.53 -17.27
N PHE A 107 1.70 16.79 -17.02
CA PHE A 107 1.90 17.33 -15.67
C PHE A 107 0.70 18.20 -15.30
N GLY A 108 0.12 17.92 -14.13
CA GLY A 108 -0.84 18.79 -13.46
C GLY A 108 -0.10 19.67 -12.47
N THR A 109 -0.61 20.88 -12.25
CA THR A 109 -0.14 21.76 -11.19
C THR A 109 -1.29 22.08 -10.26
N PHE A 110 -1.02 22.09 -8.97
CA PHE A 110 -1.95 22.53 -7.94
C PHE A 110 -1.27 23.60 -7.11
N GLN A 111 -1.82 24.81 -7.17
CA GLN A 111 -1.36 25.94 -6.36
C GLN A 111 -2.34 26.14 -5.22
N GLY A 112 -1.85 26.33 -4.01
CA GLY A 112 -2.71 26.61 -2.86
C GLY A 112 -1.93 27.04 -1.61
N TYR A 113 -2.67 27.55 -0.63
CA TYR A 113 -2.13 27.93 0.66
C TYR A 113 -2.02 26.70 1.57
N VAL A 114 -0.91 26.61 2.31
CA VAL A 114 -0.70 25.53 3.27
C VAL A 114 -1.55 25.78 4.51
N ILE A 115 -2.58 24.96 4.69
CA ILE A 115 -3.49 25.07 5.85
C ILE A 115 -3.10 24.14 7.00
N ARG A 116 -2.39 23.04 6.69
CA ARG A 116 -2.00 22.04 7.68
C ARG A 116 -0.71 21.37 7.27
N THR A 117 0.13 21.10 8.26
CA THR A 117 1.32 20.26 8.15
C THR A 117 1.25 19.17 9.21
N ALA A 118 1.57 17.94 8.82
CA ALA A 118 1.64 16.78 9.70
C ALA A 118 3.02 16.15 9.57
N ASN A 119 3.82 16.24 10.63
CA ASN A 119 5.18 15.74 10.65
C ASN A 119 5.18 14.33 11.27
N LYS A 120 5.24 13.30 10.41
CA LYS A 120 5.19 11.88 10.79
C LYS A 120 6.31 11.07 10.11
N LEU A 121 7.53 11.61 10.09
CA LEU A 121 8.70 11.02 9.41
C LEU A 121 8.38 10.71 7.93
N LEU A 122 8.25 9.44 7.57
CA LEU A 122 7.97 8.97 6.21
C LEU A 122 6.56 9.37 5.76
N ASP A 123 5.61 9.37 6.71
CA ASP A 123 4.19 9.64 6.48
C ASP A 123 3.86 11.14 6.63
N SER A 124 4.89 12.00 6.52
CA SER A 124 4.69 13.45 6.66
C SER A 124 3.87 13.98 5.48
N THR A 125 2.86 14.78 5.78
CA THR A 125 1.93 15.34 4.78
C THR A 125 1.71 16.83 5.00
N PHE A 126 1.32 17.53 3.94
CA PHE A 126 0.85 18.90 4.02
C PHE A 126 -0.43 19.03 3.19
N THR A 127 -1.37 19.83 3.68
CA THR A 127 -2.65 20.07 3.02
C THR A 127 -2.67 21.47 2.45
N LEU A 128 -2.94 21.55 1.15
CA LEU A 128 -3.08 22.79 0.41
C LEU A 128 -4.56 23.09 0.19
N LYS A 129 -4.93 24.36 0.31
CA LYS A 129 -6.28 24.84 0.06
C LYS A 129 -6.25 25.91 -1.03
N ASN A 130 -7.12 25.75 -2.01
CA ASN A 130 -7.38 26.79 -3.01
C ASN A 130 -8.88 26.88 -3.31
N SER A 131 -9.35 28.06 -3.70
CA SER A 131 -10.72 28.29 -4.10
C SER A 131 -10.77 28.67 -5.59
N TYR A 132 -11.51 27.90 -6.37
CA TYR A 132 -11.75 28.13 -7.78
C TYR A 132 -13.23 28.38 -8.00
N ASP A 133 -13.59 29.56 -8.53
CA ASP A 133 -14.97 29.90 -8.91
C ASP A 133 -16.03 29.58 -7.82
N GLY A 134 -15.75 29.99 -6.58
CA GLY A 134 -16.61 29.72 -5.42
C GLY A 134 -16.51 28.31 -4.81
N ILE A 135 -15.79 27.39 -5.44
CA ILE A 135 -15.57 26.03 -4.94
C ILE A 135 -14.21 25.96 -4.24
N THR A 136 -14.22 25.52 -2.98
CA THR A 136 -12.99 25.29 -2.22
C THR A 136 -12.50 23.86 -2.42
N VAL A 137 -11.25 23.72 -2.85
CA VAL A 137 -10.56 22.45 -3.05
C VAL A 137 -9.43 22.33 -2.03
N GLU A 138 -9.41 21.21 -1.31
CA GLU A 138 -8.33 20.85 -0.40
C GLU A 138 -7.62 19.60 -0.92
N GLN A 139 -6.30 19.66 -1.06
CA GLN A 139 -5.47 18.55 -1.52
C GLN A 139 -4.39 18.25 -0.49
N THR A 140 -4.34 17.01 -0.01
CA THR A 140 -3.27 16.53 0.86
C THR A 140 -2.19 15.87 0.04
N VAL A 141 -0.95 16.34 0.20
CA VAL A 141 0.23 15.89 -0.52
C VAL A 141 1.23 15.32 0.48
N ALA A 142 1.88 14.21 0.12
CA ALA A 142 2.98 13.67 0.91
C ALA A 142 4.21 14.58 0.78
N ALA A 143 4.88 14.88 1.89
CA ALA A 143 6.12 15.65 1.92
C ALA A 143 7.32 14.87 1.35
N ALA A 144 7.19 13.55 1.22
CA ALA A 144 8.24 12.66 0.76
C ALA A 144 7.84 11.82 -0.48
N PRO A 145 7.44 12.43 -1.60
CA PRO A 145 7.09 11.65 -2.80
C PRO A 145 8.36 11.10 -3.47
N PRO A 146 8.30 9.89 -4.05
CA PRO A 146 9.49 9.19 -4.54
C PRO A 146 10.15 9.73 -5.80
N ALA A 147 9.47 10.54 -6.64
CA ALA A 147 10.03 10.82 -7.97
C ALA A 147 9.48 12.02 -8.77
N HIS A 148 8.71 12.93 -8.19
CA HIS A 148 8.07 13.98 -9.00
C HIS A 148 8.39 15.38 -8.50
N ALA A 149 8.46 16.31 -9.46
CA ALA A 149 9.05 17.64 -9.41
C ALA A 149 8.93 18.39 -8.08
N PRO A 150 9.95 19.20 -7.70
CA PRO A 150 9.94 19.94 -6.45
C PRO A 150 8.65 20.76 -6.32
N PRO A 151 7.98 20.75 -5.16
CA PRO A 151 7.01 21.78 -4.86
C PRO A 151 7.74 23.13 -4.86
N SER A 152 7.26 24.06 -5.68
CA SER A 152 7.84 25.39 -5.82
C SER A 152 7.19 26.31 -4.80
N LEU A 153 8.00 27.01 -4.00
CA LEU A 153 7.49 28.15 -3.22
C LEU A 153 7.34 29.34 -4.16
N LEU A 154 6.12 29.84 -4.29
CA LEU A 154 5.85 31.07 -5.01
C LEU A 154 5.96 32.20 -3.98
N ARG A 155 7.12 32.86 -3.96
CA ARG A 155 7.36 34.08 -3.16
C ARG A 155 6.70 35.28 -3.82
#